data_AF-A0A0V1KKB0-F1
#
_entry.id   AF-A0A0V1KKB0-F1
#
_cell.length_a   1.000
_cell.length_b   1.000
_cell.length_c   1.000
_cell.angle_alpha   90.00
_cell.angle_beta   90.00
_cell.angle_gamma   90.00
#
_symmetry.space_group_name_H-M   'P 1'
#
loop_
_entity.id
_entity.type
_entity.pdbx_description
1 polymer ?
#
loop_
_entity_poly.entity_id
_entity_poly.type
_entity_poly.pdbx_seq_one_letter_code
_entity_poly.pdbx_strand_id
1 'polypeptide(L)'
;LVTQCLLPRTISDVAVKKSYSTMLNIAMKINMKIGGINTKLQEDEVLDNYLYKNNALVIGVDVVHSSAVETHLPSIASVVGNVDGSVTKFHASVKIQPAKQELITGFIEQFSDRLLEYVDVNGTAPKNIIVYRDGVSEGQFMQGTSRPTRYYVLFDESNMDVNAMQSITYYLCHLYGRCARSVSIPAPVYFADLACARARYHILAALNSGLVEKFSDEDSKRTISNSSSKAESVKTELANIIALHKRVKKVMYFA
;
A
#
# COMPACT_ATOMS: atom_id res chain seq x y z
N LEU A 1 -4.79 11.27 14.71
CA LEU A 1 -4.41 12.63 14.26
C LEU A 1 -3.80 12.48 12.87
N VAL A 2 -4.05 13.43 11.98
CA VAL A 2 -3.38 13.49 10.66
C VAL A 2 -2.08 14.30 10.83
N THR A 3 -0.97 13.80 10.30
CA THR A 3 0.35 14.45 10.44
C THR A 3 1.09 14.53 9.10
N GLN A 4 1.88 15.58 8.93
CA GLN A 4 2.79 15.77 7.80
C GLN A 4 4.15 16.23 8.33
N CYS A 5 5.16 15.37 8.22
CA CYS A 5 6.53 15.69 8.62
C CYS A 5 7.27 16.38 7.47
N LEU A 6 8.07 17.40 7.79
CA LEU A 6 8.93 18.11 6.84
C LEU A 6 10.34 18.15 7.41
N LEU A 7 11.36 17.89 6.58
CA LEU A 7 12.74 18.06 6.99
C LEU A 7 13.09 19.56 7.02
N PRO A 8 14.01 20.01 7.90
CA PRO A 8 14.46 21.40 7.91
C PRO A 8 14.93 21.91 6.54
N ARG A 9 15.64 21.06 5.77
CA ARG A 9 16.04 21.37 4.39
C ARG A 9 14.85 21.63 3.45
N THR A 10 13.76 20.86 3.59
CA THR A 10 12.54 21.01 2.79
C THR A 10 11.81 22.31 3.15
N ILE A 11 11.83 22.70 4.43
CA ILE A 11 11.30 24.00 4.85
C ILE A 11 12.13 25.12 4.20
N SER A 12 13.45 25.02 4.19
CA SER A 12 14.33 25.98 3.51
C SER A 12 14.05 26.04 1.99
N ASP A 13 13.86 24.90 1.34
CA ASP A 13 13.53 24.86 -0.10
C ASP A 13 12.23 25.61 -0.43
N VAL A 14 11.22 25.50 0.43
CA VAL A 14 9.93 26.20 0.23
C VAL A 14 10.01 27.67 0.67
N ALA A 15 10.40 27.94 1.91
CA ALA A 15 10.32 29.27 2.51
C ALA A 15 11.42 30.23 2.03
N VAL A 16 12.63 29.72 1.78
CA VAL A 16 13.79 30.53 1.38
C VAL A 16 13.98 30.48 -0.14
N LYS A 17 14.05 29.28 -0.71
CA LYS A 17 14.30 29.10 -2.15
C LYS A 17 13.04 29.23 -3.01
N LYS A 18 11.86 29.39 -2.40
CA LYS A 18 10.57 29.55 -3.09
C LYS A 18 10.30 28.42 -4.09
N SER A 19 10.66 27.19 -3.73
CA SER A 19 10.43 26.01 -4.57
C SER A 19 8.93 25.65 -4.61
N TYR A 20 8.23 26.16 -5.62
CA TYR A 20 6.81 25.87 -5.84
C TYR A 20 6.54 24.38 -6.07
N SER A 21 7.42 23.66 -6.78
CA SER A 21 7.26 22.22 -7.01
C SER A 21 7.29 21.42 -5.70
N THR A 22 8.20 21.75 -4.78
CA THR A 22 8.28 21.13 -3.46
C THR A 22 7.04 21.44 -2.64
N MET A 23 6.60 22.70 -2.64
CA MET A 23 5.38 23.13 -1.96
C MET A 23 4.13 22.39 -2.46
N LEU A 24 3.96 22.27 -3.78
CA LEU A 24 2.84 21.56 -4.39
C LEU A 24 2.83 20.07 -4.02
N ASN A 25 3.98 19.40 -4.06
CA ASN A 25 4.09 18.00 -3.65
C ASN A 25 3.73 17.80 -2.17
N ILE A 26 4.08 18.74 -1.30
CA ILE A 26 3.66 18.71 0.12
C ILE A 26 2.14 18.91 0.23
N ALA A 27 1.58 19.91 -0.45
CA ALA A 27 0.16 20.21 -0.42
C ALA A 27 -0.68 19.02 -0.93
N MET A 28 -0.24 18.36 -2.00
CA MET A 28 -0.89 17.16 -2.53
C MET A 28 -0.97 16.04 -1.47
N LYS A 29 0.12 15.76 -0.75
CA LYS A 29 0.14 14.76 0.33
C LYS A 29 -0.79 15.16 1.49
N ILE A 30 -0.81 16.44 1.86
CA ILE A 30 -1.71 16.94 2.92
C ILE A 30 -3.16 16.75 2.49
N ASN A 31 -3.52 17.17 1.28
CA ASN A 31 -4.88 17.07 0.75
C ASN A 31 -5.40 15.62 0.78
N MET A 32 -4.59 14.65 0.35
CA MET A 32 -4.95 13.23 0.41
C MET A 32 -5.20 12.74 1.85
N LYS A 33 -4.37 13.17 2.80
CA LYS A 33 -4.51 12.74 4.21
C LYS A 33 -5.72 13.33 4.93
N ILE A 34 -6.21 14.49 4.47
CA ILE A 34 -7.44 15.10 4.98
C ILE A 34 -8.69 14.70 4.18
N GLY A 35 -8.55 13.76 3.23
CA GLY A 35 -9.66 13.18 2.47
C GLY A 35 -10.03 13.91 1.17
N GLY A 36 -9.22 14.88 0.76
CA GLY A 36 -9.35 15.55 -0.54
C GLY A 36 -8.86 14.68 -1.70
N ILE A 37 -9.23 15.09 -2.92
CA ILE A 37 -8.90 14.42 -4.17
C ILE A 37 -8.03 15.37 -5.00
N ASN A 38 -6.86 14.89 -5.44
CA ASN A 38 -5.95 15.69 -6.29
C ASN A 38 -6.15 15.40 -7.79
N THR A 39 -6.46 14.15 -8.12
CA THR A 39 -6.56 13.69 -9.51
C THR A 39 -7.80 12.82 -9.66
N LYS A 40 -8.52 13.02 -10.76
CA LYS A 40 -9.58 12.14 -11.27
C LYS A 40 -9.25 11.88 -12.75
N LEU A 41 -9.49 10.66 -13.22
CA LEU A 41 -9.33 10.35 -14.64
C LEU A 41 -10.46 10.99 -15.44
N GLN A 42 -10.13 11.44 -16.64
CA GLN A 42 -11.14 11.91 -17.58
C GLN A 42 -11.94 10.71 -18.08
N GLU A 43 -13.26 10.86 -18.11
CA GLU A 43 -14.18 9.81 -18.53
C GLU A 43 -14.02 9.53 -20.03
N ASP A 44 -13.87 8.26 -20.37
CA ASP A 44 -13.91 7.72 -21.72
C ASP A 44 -14.65 6.37 -21.72
N GLU A 45 -14.92 5.84 -22.91
CA GLU A 45 -15.67 4.59 -23.06
C GLU A 45 -15.02 3.40 -22.34
N VAL A 46 -13.69 3.29 -22.37
CA VAL A 46 -12.96 2.19 -21.72
C VAL A 46 -13.09 2.32 -20.20
N LEU A 47 -12.85 3.52 -19.67
CA LEU A 47 -12.92 3.78 -18.24
C LEU A 47 -14.32 3.54 -17.68
N ASP A 48 -15.34 3.99 -18.41
CA ASP A 48 -16.74 3.76 -18.03
C ASP A 48 -17.10 2.28 -18.04
N ASN A 49 -16.77 1.58 -19.14
CA ASN A 49 -17.15 0.19 -19.35
C ASN A 49 -16.45 -0.78 -18.40
N TYR A 50 -15.27 -0.43 -17.88
CA TYR A 50 -14.49 -1.34 -17.05
C TYR A 50 -14.28 -0.88 -15.61
N LEU A 51 -14.34 0.43 -15.31
CA LEU A 51 -14.19 0.95 -13.95
C LEU A 51 -15.47 1.60 -13.41
N TYR A 52 -15.92 2.71 -14.01
CA TYR A 52 -16.93 3.57 -13.38
C TYR A 52 -18.35 3.00 -13.45
N LYS A 53 -18.90 2.78 -14.66
CA LYS A 53 -20.25 2.20 -14.81
C LYS A 53 -20.26 0.71 -14.47
N ASN A 54 -19.11 0.05 -14.59
CA ASN A 54 -18.94 -1.34 -14.18
C ASN A 54 -18.76 -1.51 -12.66
N ASN A 55 -18.79 -0.44 -11.86
CA ASN A 55 -18.69 -0.52 -10.41
C ASN A 55 -17.48 -1.38 -9.96
N ALA A 56 -16.28 -1.03 -10.43
CA ALA A 56 -15.11 -1.86 -10.21
C ALA A 56 -14.39 -1.58 -8.88
N LEU A 57 -14.02 -2.64 -8.20
CA LEU A 57 -13.08 -2.62 -7.08
C LEU A 57 -11.67 -2.93 -7.59
N VAL A 58 -10.82 -1.92 -7.61
CA VAL A 58 -9.40 -2.02 -7.98
C VAL A 58 -8.56 -2.20 -6.71
N ILE A 59 -7.87 -3.34 -6.65
CA ILE A 59 -7.04 -3.77 -5.53
C ILE A 59 -5.56 -3.71 -5.91
N GLY A 60 -4.73 -3.17 -5.01
CA GLY A 60 -3.28 -3.25 -5.05
C GLY A 60 -2.77 -4.10 -3.89
N VAL A 61 -1.81 -4.98 -4.18
CA VAL A 61 -1.29 -5.92 -3.20
C VAL A 61 0.24 -5.89 -3.23
N ASP A 62 0.84 -5.71 -2.06
CA ASP A 62 2.29 -5.75 -1.91
C ASP A 62 2.73 -6.50 -0.63
N VAL A 63 3.95 -7.04 -0.65
CA VAL A 63 4.62 -7.66 0.49
C VAL A 63 6.03 -7.11 0.58
N VAL A 64 6.34 -6.49 1.71
CA VAL A 64 7.68 -5.96 2.01
C VAL A 64 8.40 -6.89 2.98
N HIS A 65 9.62 -7.28 2.62
CA HIS A 65 10.51 -8.05 3.46
C HIS A 65 11.47 -7.16 4.26
N SER A 66 11.99 -7.75 5.33
CA SER A 66 13.08 -7.17 6.08
C SER A 66 14.39 -7.18 5.30
N SER A 67 15.24 -6.19 5.59
CA SER A 67 16.57 -6.07 4.99
C SER A 67 17.41 -7.32 5.30
N ALA A 68 18.43 -7.59 4.48
CA ALA A 68 19.35 -8.71 4.65
C ALA A 68 20.09 -8.72 6.00
N VAL A 69 20.11 -7.58 6.71
CA VAL A 69 20.71 -7.45 8.05
C VAL A 69 19.72 -7.79 9.18
N GLU A 70 18.41 -7.69 8.93
CA GLU A 70 17.34 -7.84 9.93
C GLU A 70 16.44 -9.04 9.61
N THR A 71 17.03 -10.18 9.23
CA THR A 71 16.30 -11.32 8.64
C THR A 71 15.25 -11.95 9.55
N HIS A 72 15.33 -11.70 10.87
CA HIS A 72 14.38 -12.17 11.86
C HIS A 72 13.07 -11.34 11.88
N LEU A 73 13.09 -10.12 11.34
CA LEU A 73 11.91 -9.28 11.33
C LEU A 73 10.85 -9.83 10.37
N PRO A 74 9.57 -9.76 10.76
CA PRO A 74 8.50 -10.32 9.97
C PRO A 74 8.31 -9.54 8.66
N SER A 75 7.72 -10.21 7.67
CA SER A 75 7.28 -9.55 6.45
C SER A 75 5.96 -8.82 6.71
N ILE A 76 5.67 -7.82 5.90
CA ILE A 76 4.44 -7.04 6.00
C ILE A 76 3.73 -7.13 4.66
N ALA A 77 2.49 -7.58 4.68
CA ALA A 77 1.61 -7.55 3.52
C ALA A 77 0.61 -6.41 3.64
N SER A 78 0.29 -5.77 2.52
CA SER A 78 -0.80 -4.80 2.43
C SER A 78 -1.72 -5.10 1.26
N VAL A 79 -3.02 -4.95 1.51
CA VAL A 79 -4.07 -4.91 0.50
C VAL A 79 -4.72 -3.54 0.53
N VAL A 80 -4.62 -2.84 -0.58
CA VAL A 80 -5.18 -1.51 -0.82
C VAL A 80 -6.32 -1.62 -1.80
N GLY A 81 -7.41 -0.90 -1.59
CA GLY A 81 -8.56 -0.88 -2.50
C GLY A 81 -9.16 0.51 -2.61
N ASN A 82 -9.69 0.84 -3.79
CA ASN A 82 -10.50 2.06 -3.90
C ASN A 82 -11.76 1.95 -3.05
N VAL A 83 -12.24 3.10 -2.61
CA VAL A 83 -13.41 3.20 -1.72
C VAL A 83 -14.60 3.78 -2.47
N ASP A 84 -14.35 4.70 -3.40
CA ASP A 84 -15.33 5.33 -4.26
C ASP A 84 -15.37 4.70 -5.65
N GLY A 85 -16.55 4.72 -6.28
CA GLY A 85 -16.73 4.26 -7.67
C GLY A 85 -15.96 5.08 -8.71
N SER A 86 -15.48 6.29 -8.38
CA SER A 86 -14.62 7.10 -9.26
C SER A 86 -13.13 6.74 -9.17
N VAL A 87 -12.76 5.75 -8.34
CA VAL A 87 -11.40 5.23 -8.20
C VAL A 87 -10.41 6.33 -7.80
N THR A 88 -10.80 7.23 -6.89
CA THR A 88 -9.97 8.39 -6.48
C THR A 88 -9.40 8.29 -5.07
N LYS A 89 -10.03 7.50 -4.20
CA LYS A 89 -9.63 7.32 -2.79
C LYS A 89 -9.35 5.87 -2.52
N PHE A 90 -8.23 5.60 -1.85
CA PHE A 90 -7.78 4.23 -1.55
C PHE A 90 -7.48 4.06 -0.07
N HIS A 91 -7.99 2.99 0.54
CA HIS A 91 -7.67 2.63 1.93
C HIS A 91 -6.89 1.32 1.99
N ALA A 92 -6.15 1.12 3.09
CA ALA A 92 -5.21 0.01 3.25
C ALA A 92 -5.55 -0.85 4.46
N SER A 93 -5.39 -2.15 4.30
CA SER A 93 -5.30 -3.14 5.37
C SER A 93 -3.89 -3.68 5.30
N VAL A 94 -3.31 -3.87 6.47
CA VAL A 94 -1.91 -4.27 6.61
C VAL A 94 -1.85 -5.37 7.65
N LYS A 95 -1.11 -6.43 7.35
CA LYS A 95 -0.86 -7.54 8.26
C LYS A 95 0.59 -7.94 8.28
N ILE A 96 1.00 -8.41 9.44
CA ILE A 96 2.31 -9.02 9.67
C ILE A 96 2.20 -10.50 9.32
N GLN A 97 3.23 -11.03 8.68
CA GLN A 97 3.35 -12.44 8.37
C GLN A 97 4.80 -12.92 8.63
N PRO A 98 5.04 -14.23 8.70
CA PRO A 98 6.38 -14.78 8.87
C PRO A 98 7.44 -14.13 7.96
N ALA A 99 8.67 -14.07 8.47
CA ALA A 99 9.80 -13.47 7.76
C ALA A 99 10.03 -14.16 6.41
N LYS A 100 10.32 -13.38 5.37
CA LYS A 100 10.59 -13.81 3.99
C LYS A 100 9.48 -14.65 3.34
N GLN A 101 8.26 -14.59 3.86
CA GLN A 101 7.12 -15.28 3.27
C GLN A 101 6.49 -14.39 2.20
N GLU A 102 6.46 -14.84 0.95
CA GLU A 102 5.80 -14.13 -0.17
C GLU A 102 4.29 -14.38 -0.24
N LEU A 103 3.85 -15.56 0.19
CA LEU A 103 2.44 -15.92 0.23
C LEU A 103 1.73 -15.18 1.36
N ILE A 104 0.69 -14.41 1.02
CA ILE A 104 -0.03 -13.58 1.98
C ILE A 104 -0.99 -14.44 2.80
N THR A 105 -0.63 -14.71 4.06
CA THR A 105 -1.44 -15.55 4.97
C THR A 105 -2.76 -14.90 5.37
N GLY A 106 -2.80 -13.58 5.46
CA GLY A 106 -3.97 -12.80 5.84
C GLY A 106 -4.73 -12.18 4.66
N PHE A 107 -4.62 -12.74 3.45
CA PHE A 107 -5.17 -12.10 2.25
C PHE A 107 -6.69 -11.98 2.32
N ILE A 108 -7.39 -13.07 2.68
CA ILE A 108 -8.86 -13.12 2.74
C ILE A 108 -9.42 -12.06 3.68
N GLU A 109 -8.82 -11.87 4.85
CA GLU A 109 -9.29 -10.87 5.82
C GLU A 109 -9.05 -9.45 5.33
N GLN A 110 -7.85 -9.16 4.82
CA GLN A 110 -7.54 -7.82 4.30
C GLN A 110 -8.35 -7.46 3.05
N PHE A 111 -8.64 -8.46 2.21
CA PHE A 111 -9.50 -8.31 1.05
C PHE A 111 -10.96 -8.11 1.47
N SER A 112 -11.44 -8.86 2.46
CA SER A 112 -12.77 -8.71 3.03
C SER A 112 -12.98 -7.31 3.62
N ASP A 113 -11.98 -6.76 4.33
CA ASP A 113 -12.03 -5.37 4.82
C ASP A 113 -12.28 -4.37 3.69
N ARG A 114 -11.60 -4.54 2.54
CA ARG A 114 -11.77 -3.67 1.37
C ARG A 114 -13.14 -3.85 0.71
N LEU A 115 -13.58 -5.09 0.55
CA LEU A 115 -14.85 -5.39 -0.06
C LEU A 115 -16.02 -4.84 0.77
N LEU A 116 -16.00 -5.07 2.09
CA LEU A 116 -17.03 -4.58 3.00
C LEU A 116 -17.06 -3.05 3.03
N GLU A 117 -15.89 -2.40 3.10
CA GLU A 117 -15.81 -0.93 3.08
C GLU A 117 -16.31 -0.35 1.74
N TYR A 118 -16.03 -1.01 0.62
CA TYR A 118 -16.57 -0.62 -0.68
C TYR A 118 -18.10 -0.72 -0.71
N VAL A 119 -18.67 -1.81 -0.21
CA VAL A 119 -20.13 -2.00 -0.13
C VAL A 119 -20.76 -0.95 0.78
N ASP A 120 -20.16 -0.69 1.94
CA ASP A 120 -20.65 0.31 2.90
C ASP A 120 -20.73 1.72 2.29
N VAL A 121 -19.79 2.07 1.40
CA VAL A 121 -19.73 3.40 0.77
C VAL A 121 -20.58 3.49 -0.49
N ASN A 122 -20.61 2.46 -1.33
CA ASN A 122 -21.29 2.50 -2.63
C ASN A 122 -22.69 1.86 -2.59
N GLY A 123 -23.09 1.26 -1.46
CA GLY A 123 -24.39 0.61 -1.25
C GLY A 123 -24.60 -0.69 -2.04
N THR A 124 -23.65 -1.08 -2.90
CA THR A 124 -23.74 -2.26 -3.77
C THR A 124 -22.38 -2.96 -3.85
N ALA A 125 -22.40 -4.27 -4.04
CA ALA A 125 -21.19 -5.05 -4.30
C ALA A 125 -20.58 -4.66 -5.66
N PRO A 126 -19.24 -4.64 -5.77
CA PRO A 126 -18.58 -4.38 -7.05
C PRO A 126 -18.97 -5.46 -8.06
N LYS A 127 -19.18 -5.07 -9.32
CA LYS A 127 -19.50 -6.05 -10.39
C LYS A 127 -18.25 -6.68 -10.96
N ASN A 128 -17.11 -5.99 -10.84
CA ASN A 128 -15.82 -6.46 -11.30
C ASN A 128 -14.74 -6.15 -10.26
N ILE A 129 -13.73 -7.02 -10.15
CA ILE A 129 -12.61 -6.84 -9.23
C ILE A 129 -11.31 -6.99 -10.01
N ILE A 130 -10.47 -5.96 -9.99
CA ILE A 130 -9.18 -5.94 -10.68
C ILE A 130 -8.08 -5.94 -9.64
N VAL A 131 -7.24 -6.99 -9.62
CA VAL A 131 -6.18 -7.14 -8.62
C VAL A 131 -4.82 -6.99 -9.28
N TYR A 132 -4.06 -5.97 -8.84
CA TYR A 132 -2.65 -5.81 -9.16
C TYR A 132 -1.81 -6.27 -7.97
N ARG A 133 -1.04 -7.34 -8.16
CA ARG A 133 -0.08 -7.85 -7.17
C ARG A 133 1.34 -7.50 -7.63
N ASP A 134 2.06 -6.73 -6.82
CA ASP A 134 3.50 -6.57 -6.99
C ASP A 134 4.20 -7.92 -6.72
N GLY A 135 5.38 -8.20 -7.24
CA GLY A 135 6.00 -9.51 -7.13
C GLY A 135 7.51 -9.51 -7.34
N VAL A 136 8.22 -9.76 -6.24
CA VAL A 136 9.61 -10.24 -6.05
C VAL A 136 10.67 -9.89 -7.11
N SER A 137 11.54 -8.98 -6.69
CA SER A 137 12.87 -8.61 -7.20
C SER A 137 13.37 -9.22 -8.53
N GLU A 138 13.41 -8.38 -9.56
CA GLU A 138 14.57 -8.34 -10.47
C GLU A 138 15.43 -7.11 -10.10
N GLY A 139 16.54 -7.37 -9.39
CA GLY A 139 17.74 -6.54 -9.24
C GLY A 139 17.61 -5.02 -9.07
N GLN A 140 18.22 -4.49 -8.01
CA GLN A 140 18.57 -3.07 -7.92
C GLN A 140 19.64 -2.72 -8.98
N PHE A 141 19.22 -2.44 -10.21
CA PHE A 141 20.05 -1.86 -11.27
C PHE A 141 19.83 -0.36 -11.47
N MET A 142 20.88 0.28 -11.98
CA MET A 142 21.28 1.66 -11.74
C MET A 142 20.36 2.76 -12.31
N GLN A 143 20.49 3.93 -11.69
CA GLN A 143 19.97 5.23 -12.12
C GLN A 143 20.46 5.55 -13.55
N GLY A 144 19.55 5.62 -14.53
CA GLY A 144 19.88 6.05 -15.90
C GLY A 144 19.01 5.47 -17.02
N THR A 145 18.40 4.30 -16.80
CA THR A 145 17.52 3.66 -17.81
C THR A 145 16.14 3.37 -17.19
N SER A 146 15.08 3.80 -17.89
CA SER A 146 13.71 3.49 -17.48
C SER A 146 13.47 1.99 -17.46
N ARG A 147 12.83 1.48 -16.40
CA ARG A 147 12.42 0.08 -16.32
C ARG A 147 10.98 -0.05 -16.83
N PRO A 148 10.73 -0.69 -17.97
CA PRO A 148 9.37 -1.02 -18.36
C PRO A 148 8.82 -2.05 -17.38
N THR A 149 7.71 -1.74 -16.72
CA THR A 149 7.02 -2.69 -15.86
C THR A 149 6.41 -3.79 -16.72
N ARG A 150 6.67 -5.05 -16.36
CA ARG A 150 6.11 -6.21 -17.02
C ARG A 150 4.87 -6.68 -16.27
N TYR A 151 3.75 -6.78 -16.97
CA TYR A 151 2.49 -7.28 -16.43
C TYR A 151 2.21 -8.68 -16.99
N TYR A 152 1.79 -9.59 -16.11
CA TYR A 152 1.31 -10.92 -16.49
C TYR A 152 -0.11 -11.09 -15.97
N VAL A 153 -1.03 -11.47 -16.85
CA VAL A 153 -2.39 -11.86 -16.46
C VAL A 153 -2.32 -13.30 -15.97
N LEU A 154 -2.38 -13.48 -14.65
CA LEU A 154 -2.36 -14.81 -14.04
C LEU A 154 -3.75 -15.48 -14.07
N PHE A 155 -4.81 -14.66 -14.07
CA PHE A 155 -6.19 -15.10 -14.01
C PHE A 155 -7.11 -14.00 -14.53
N ASP A 156 -8.09 -14.36 -15.37
CA ASP A 156 -9.12 -13.44 -15.87
C ASP A 156 -10.44 -14.17 -16.13
N GLU A 157 -11.47 -13.86 -15.32
CA GLU A 157 -12.86 -14.30 -15.52
C GLU A 157 -13.72 -13.22 -16.20
N SER A 158 -13.24 -11.98 -16.23
CA SER A 158 -13.96 -10.85 -16.82
C SER A 158 -13.88 -10.86 -18.36
N ASN A 159 -12.98 -11.67 -18.91
CA ASN A 159 -12.67 -11.78 -20.34
C ASN A 159 -12.44 -10.39 -20.94
N MET A 160 -11.62 -9.59 -20.25
CA MET A 160 -11.39 -8.19 -20.61
C MET A 160 -10.50 -8.13 -21.85
N ASP A 161 -10.82 -7.20 -22.77
CA ASP A 161 -9.99 -6.98 -23.95
C ASP A 161 -8.56 -6.56 -23.53
N VAL A 162 -7.56 -7.08 -24.24
CA VAL A 162 -6.16 -6.83 -23.90
C VAL A 162 -5.80 -5.36 -24.06
N ASN A 163 -6.35 -4.65 -25.04
CA ASN A 163 -6.11 -3.21 -25.19
C ASN A 163 -6.80 -2.42 -24.07
N ALA A 164 -7.97 -2.87 -23.63
CA ALA A 164 -8.64 -2.29 -22.48
C ALA A 164 -7.83 -2.50 -21.18
N MET A 165 -7.31 -3.71 -20.93
CA MET A 165 -6.42 -3.99 -19.80
C MET A 165 -5.20 -3.07 -19.80
N GLN A 166 -4.54 -2.91 -20.95
CA GLN A 166 -3.37 -2.05 -21.10
C GLN A 166 -3.72 -0.57 -20.85
N SER A 167 -4.85 -0.11 -21.41
CA SER A 167 -5.34 1.27 -21.23
C SER A 167 -5.67 1.55 -19.76
N ILE A 168 -6.41 0.66 -19.09
CA ILE A 168 -6.73 0.79 -17.67
C ILE A 168 -5.44 0.80 -16.83
N THR A 169 -4.51 -0.11 -17.09
CA THR A 169 -3.22 -0.16 -16.39
C THR A 169 -2.49 1.19 -16.52
N TYR A 170 -2.44 1.74 -17.74
CA TYR A 170 -1.83 3.04 -18.01
C TYR A 170 -2.57 4.20 -17.32
N TYR A 171 -3.89 4.19 -17.32
CA TYR A 171 -4.71 5.21 -16.65
C TYR A 171 -4.49 5.19 -15.14
N LEU A 172 -4.45 4.01 -14.53
CA LEU A 172 -4.19 3.88 -13.09
C LEU A 172 -2.80 4.40 -12.69
N CYS A 173 -1.82 4.42 -13.61
CA CYS A 173 -0.52 5.07 -13.37
C CYS A 173 -0.60 6.61 -13.25
N HIS A 174 -1.70 7.23 -13.68
CA HIS A 174 -1.93 8.68 -13.57
C HIS A 174 -2.71 9.07 -12.30
N LEU A 175 -3.21 8.09 -11.54
CA LEU A 175 -3.95 8.31 -10.31
C LEU A 175 -3.08 8.48 -9.06
N TYR A 176 -1.75 8.46 -9.21
CA TYR A 176 -0.84 8.63 -8.07
C TYR A 176 -0.83 10.09 -7.59
N GLY A 177 -1.81 10.44 -6.75
CA GLY A 177 -2.10 11.79 -6.30
C GLY A 177 -1.03 12.49 -5.45
N ARG A 178 0.17 11.90 -5.27
CA ARG A 178 1.30 12.53 -4.56
C ARG A 178 2.20 13.36 -5.50
N CYS A 179 2.03 13.26 -6.81
CA CYS A 179 2.73 14.09 -7.79
C CYS A 179 1.92 14.25 -9.09
N ALA A 180 2.10 15.36 -9.79
CA ALA A 180 1.46 15.64 -11.09
C ALA A 180 2.23 14.99 -12.26
N ARG A 181 2.48 13.68 -12.18
CA ARG A 181 3.14 12.88 -13.24
C ARG A 181 2.61 11.46 -13.21
N SER A 182 2.69 10.79 -14.37
CA SER A 182 2.54 9.34 -14.43
C SER A 182 3.67 8.64 -13.68
N VAL A 183 3.36 7.51 -13.06
CA VAL A 183 4.32 6.68 -12.34
C VAL A 183 4.48 5.31 -13.03
N SER A 184 5.51 4.54 -12.65
CA SER A 184 5.88 3.32 -13.39
C SER A 184 4.96 2.12 -13.19
N ILE A 185 4.19 2.11 -12.11
CA ILE A 185 3.23 1.05 -11.76
C ILE A 185 1.90 1.67 -11.33
N PRO A 186 0.77 0.95 -11.39
CA PRO A 186 -0.54 1.50 -11.05
C PRO A 186 -0.57 2.06 -9.63
N ALA A 187 -1.27 3.19 -9.44
CA ALA A 187 -1.44 3.83 -8.15
C ALA A 187 -1.80 2.88 -6.98
N PRO A 188 -2.75 1.91 -7.12
CA PRO A 188 -3.07 0.98 -6.03
C PRO A 188 -1.86 0.16 -5.56
N VAL A 189 -0.94 -0.23 -6.45
CA VAL A 189 0.27 -0.98 -6.09
C VAL A 189 1.25 -0.08 -5.33
N TYR A 190 1.49 1.14 -5.83
CA TYR A 190 2.30 2.12 -5.10
C TYR A 190 1.77 2.44 -3.71
N PHE A 191 0.44 2.49 -3.56
CA PHE A 191 -0.18 2.72 -2.26
C PHE A 191 0.01 1.54 -1.31
N ALA A 192 0.00 0.29 -1.82
CA ALA A 192 0.28 -0.89 -1.02
C ALA A 192 1.72 -0.89 -0.49
N ASP A 193 2.72 -0.58 -1.32
CA ASP A 193 4.11 -0.40 -0.90
C ASP A 193 4.23 0.69 0.19
N LEU A 194 3.61 1.85 -0.03
CA LEU A 194 3.63 2.93 0.97
C LEU A 194 2.97 2.54 2.31
N ALA A 195 1.91 1.72 2.28
CA ALA A 195 1.25 1.23 3.47
C ALA A 195 2.13 0.20 4.21
N CYS A 196 2.76 -0.72 3.49
CA CYS A 196 3.76 -1.66 4.01
C CYS A 196 4.94 -0.92 4.66
N ALA A 197 5.54 0.03 3.93
CA ALA A 197 6.65 0.84 4.42
C ALA A 197 6.27 1.62 5.69
N ARG A 198 5.04 2.16 5.76
CA ARG A 198 4.56 2.83 6.97
C ARG A 198 4.45 1.89 8.16
N ALA A 199 3.88 0.70 7.99
CA ALA A 199 3.80 -0.29 9.05
C ALA A 199 5.19 -0.75 9.51
N ARG A 200 6.15 -0.88 8.58
CA ARG A 200 7.56 -1.16 8.92
C ARG A 200 8.15 -0.09 9.84
N TYR A 201 7.89 1.19 9.58
CA TYR A 201 8.33 2.26 10.48
C TYR A 201 7.73 2.15 11.89
N HIS A 202 6.48 1.71 12.02
CA HIS A 202 5.86 1.49 13.34
C HIS A 202 6.56 0.36 14.10
N ILE A 203 6.86 -0.76 13.43
CA ILE A 203 7.60 -1.88 14.02
C ILE A 203 9.00 -1.44 14.45
N LEU A 204 9.76 -0.78 13.56
CA LEU A 204 11.12 -0.33 13.86
C LEU A 204 11.15 0.70 15.00
N ALA A 205 10.18 1.61 15.04
CA ALA A 205 10.08 2.58 16.14
C ALA A 205 9.85 1.89 17.49
N ALA A 206 8.95 0.88 17.54
CA ALA A 206 8.66 0.14 18.76
C ALA A 206 9.85 -0.70 19.26
N LEU A 207 10.59 -1.33 18.34
CA LEU A 207 11.81 -2.07 18.65
C LEU A 207 12.91 -1.14 19.19
N ASN A 208 13.08 0.04 18.58
CA ASN A 208 14.09 1.01 19.00
C ASN A 208 13.76 1.68 20.34
N SER A 209 12.48 1.84 20.68
CA SER A 209 12.08 2.38 21.98
C SER A 209 12.11 1.35 23.12
N GLY A 210 12.46 0.09 22.83
CA GLY A 210 12.44 -0.99 23.82
C GLY A 210 11.03 -1.38 24.29
N LEU A 211 9.99 -1.01 23.52
CA LEU A 211 8.60 -1.38 23.83
C LEU A 211 8.35 -2.87 23.60
N VAL A 212 9.16 -3.51 22.76
CA VAL A 212 9.09 -4.94 22.44
C VAL A 212 10.45 -5.57 22.72
N GLU A 213 10.49 -6.73 23.35
CA GLU A 213 11.73 -7.50 23.52
C GLU A 213 12.38 -7.77 22.15
N LYS A 214 13.69 -7.53 22.03
CA LYS A 214 14.43 -7.80 20.80
C LYS A 214 14.36 -9.30 20.49
N PHE A 215 14.00 -9.65 19.26
CA PHE A 215 14.21 -10.99 18.72
C PHE A 215 15.72 -11.31 18.79
N SER A 216 16.14 -12.21 19.69
CA SER A 216 17.51 -12.76 19.66
C SER A 216 17.51 -14.13 18.99
N ASP A 217 18.41 -14.32 18.04
CA ASP A 217 18.56 -15.56 17.24
C ASP A 217 18.91 -16.82 18.07
N GLU A 218 19.21 -16.69 19.36
CA GLU A 218 19.51 -17.84 20.24
C GLU A 218 18.28 -18.71 20.57
N ASP A 219 17.05 -18.20 20.41
CA ASP A 219 15.83 -18.95 20.73
C ASP A 219 15.42 -19.95 19.63
N SER A 220 16.07 -19.90 18.46
CA SER A 220 15.81 -20.86 17.36
C SER A 220 16.48 -22.22 17.58
N LYS A 221 17.35 -22.38 18.58
CA LYS A 221 18.14 -23.60 18.81
C LYS A 221 17.98 -24.26 20.19
N ARG A 222 17.07 -23.80 21.07
CA ARG A 222 16.84 -24.45 22.36
C ARG A 222 15.39 -24.90 22.57
N THR A 223 15.24 -26.22 22.52
CA THR A 223 14.28 -27.05 23.28
C THR A 223 12.78 -26.85 23.02
N ILE A 224 12.21 -27.88 22.42
CA ILE A 224 10.78 -28.12 22.16
C ILE A 224 10.05 -28.33 23.50
N SER A 225 9.47 -27.27 24.06
CA SER A 225 8.26 -27.37 24.93
C SER A 225 7.69 -26.03 25.39
N ASN A 226 8.44 -24.92 25.42
CA ASN A 226 7.98 -23.62 25.95
C ASN A 226 8.03 -22.42 24.98
N SER A 227 8.42 -22.60 23.71
CA SER A 227 8.66 -21.49 22.76
C SER A 227 7.42 -20.97 22.01
N SER A 228 6.31 -21.72 21.98
CA SER A 228 5.13 -21.33 21.20
C SER A 228 4.35 -20.16 21.82
N SER A 229 4.27 -20.07 23.14
CA SER A 229 3.53 -19.01 23.84
C SER A 229 4.22 -17.65 23.76
N LYS A 230 5.57 -17.62 23.81
CA LYS A 230 6.36 -16.39 23.73
C LYS A 230 6.36 -15.81 22.32
N ALA A 231 6.53 -16.65 21.29
CA ALA A 231 6.50 -16.21 19.89
C ALA A 231 5.11 -15.67 19.48
N GLU A 232 4.03 -16.30 19.92
CA GLU A 232 2.67 -15.82 19.62
C GLU A 232 2.33 -14.52 20.39
N SER A 233 2.86 -14.35 21.59
CA SER A 233 2.77 -13.09 22.36
C SER A 233 3.42 -11.92 21.63
N VAL A 234 4.65 -12.08 21.14
CA VAL A 234 5.38 -11.03 20.39
C VAL A 234 4.70 -10.70 19.06
N LYS A 235 4.19 -11.71 18.34
CA LYS A 235 3.44 -11.50 17.10
C LYS A 235 2.15 -10.71 17.34
N THR A 236 1.46 -10.98 18.45
CA THR A 236 0.25 -10.25 18.86
C THR A 236 0.58 -8.80 19.22
N GLU A 237 1.69 -8.57 19.91
CA GLU A 237 2.17 -7.23 20.26
C GLU A 237 2.54 -6.40 19.02
N LEU A 238 3.28 -7.00 18.08
CA LEU A 238 3.61 -6.37 16.80
C LEU A 238 2.34 -6.07 15.97
N ALA A 239 1.36 -6.98 15.98
CA ALA A 239 0.08 -6.75 15.33
C ALA A 239 -0.67 -5.55 15.94
N ASN A 240 -0.62 -5.40 17.27
CA ASN A 240 -1.19 -4.23 17.96
C ASN A 240 -0.44 -2.93 17.64
N ILE A 241 0.87 -2.98 17.44
CA ILE A 241 1.70 -1.81 17.08
C ILE A 241 1.31 -1.25 15.70
N ILE A 242 1.04 -2.12 14.73
CA ILE A 242 0.61 -1.68 13.39
C ILE A 242 -0.89 -1.40 13.30
N ALA A 243 -1.67 -1.73 14.35
CA ALA A 243 -3.10 -1.51 14.38
C ALA A 243 -3.43 -0.01 14.41
N LEU A 244 -4.06 0.47 13.35
CA LEU A 244 -4.41 1.88 13.24
C LEU A 244 -5.70 2.21 13.99
N HIS A 245 -5.74 3.41 14.57
CA HIS A 245 -6.96 3.99 15.13
C HIS A 245 -8.07 4.07 14.07
N LYS A 246 -9.33 3.79 14.43
CA LYS A 246 -10.49 3.72 13.51
C LYS A 246 -10.59 4.91 12.53
N ARG A 247 -10.40 6.13 13.03
CA ARG A 247 -10.38 7.36 12.20
C ARG A 247 -9.26 7.40 11.15
N VAL A 248 -8.09 6.81 11.44
CA VAL A 248 -6.92 6.81 10.55
C VAL A 248 -7.06 5.74 9.46
N LYS A 249 -7.79 4.64 9.74
CA LYS A 249 -8.10 3.61 8.74
C LYS A 249 -8.91 4.15 7.55
N LYS A 250 -9.72 5.19 7.79
CA LYS A 250 -10.59 5.83 6.79
C LYS A 250 -9.94 7.02 6.05
N VAL A 251 -8.62 7.10 6.05
CA VAL A 251 -7.88 8.12 5.28
C VAL A 251 -6.63 7.51 4.66
N MET A 252 -6.09 8.18 3.64
CA MET A 252 -4.82 7.79 3.00
C MET A 252 -3.61 8.15 3.86
N TYR A 253 -3.50 7.62 5.09
CA TYR A 253 -2.47 7.98 6.07
C TYR A 253 -1.03 7.70 5.59
N PHE A 254 -0.88 6.76 4.67
CA PHE A 254 0.35 6.36 4.00
C PHE A 254 0.78 7.35 2.88
N ALA A 255 -0.08 8.31 2.53
CA ALA A 255 0.19 9.30 1.50
C ALA A 255 1.36 10.25 1.82
#